data_AF-A0A836S9Z8-F1
#
_entry.id   AF-A0A836S9Z8-F1
#
_cell.length_a   1.000
_cell.length_b   1.000
_cell.length_c   1.000
_cell.angle_alpha   90.00
_cell.angle_beta   90.00
_cell.angle_gamma   90.00
#
_symmetry.space_group_name_H-M   'P 1'
#
loop_
_entity.id
_entity.type
_entity.pdbx_description
1 polymer ?
#
loop_
_entity_poly.entity_id
_entity_poly.type
_entity_poly.pdbx_seq_one_letter_code
_entity_poly.pdbx_strand_id
1 'polypeptide(L)'
;MRILMIKDDFFIEAFEPLWLTIENIGPFRESPYEIDFTDAENQPCNIFLLMSQNGRGKTTILDIMYCLMSLLGEDKPDRFGHEDLDEGRGRVQWDLRVKLDWRGEKHCVVLSLLAGNLAEVQPAMRIWSEKQLEKYGATAWHHLGFRYLALRKLERISQGDKLVDDLLASIRAEMSSPPAGFEEASLSLPTLLYFSAYRDIEAITSMERAIIEPEKWGYYPVHDITKEDGTWTRSLDNLLVWLKWLDDGRFERAIKLVNDRVFDKNKYIKGIRRIPPEAIIMVNGTERHRLDRLSSGEKSLVQMFVRIGALMTRNTLIIIDELDVHLHSSWQHALLNLLKELVREHPGMTVIASTHSREILEAFPIDIPETGIRKGGDIIRTDLLLKGTSD
;
A
#
# COMPACT_ATOMS: atom_id res chain seq x y z
N MET A 1 -29.71 25.12 10.93
CA MET A 1 -28.75 25.61 11.95
C MET A 1 -27.36 25.45 11.35
N ARG A 2 -26.58 26.53 11.22
CA ARG A 2 -25.31 26.54 10.47
C ARG A 2 -24.39 25.41 10.95
N ILE A 3 -24.12 24.45 10.06
CA ILE A 3 -23.05 23.47 10.18
C ILE A 3 -21.75 24.28 10.22
N LEU A 4 -21.10 24.35 11.38
CA LEU A 4 -19.69 24.71 11.41
C LEU A 4 -18.98 23.54 10.73
N MET A 5 -18.62 23.73 9.46
CA MET A 5 -17.55 22.97 8.85
C MET A 5 -16.32 23.21 9.71
N ILE A 6 -15.92 22.21 10.50
CA ILE A 6 -14.53 22.10 10.90
C ILE A 6 -13.81 21.88 9.57
N LYS A 7 -13.23 22.96 9.03
CA LYS A 7 -12.30 22.86 7.91
C LYS A 7 -11.21 21.90 8.37
N ASP A 8 -10.94 20.86 7.59
CA ASP A 8 -9.91 19.87 7.87
C ASP A 8 -8.62 20.58 8.33
N ASP A 9 -8.26 20.42 9.61
CA ASP A 9 -7.03 21.01 10.17
C ASP A 9 -5.77 20.41 9.52
N PHE A 10 -5.96 19.36 8.69
CA PHE A 10 -4.93 18.56 8.08
C PHE A 10 -5.27 18.20 6.64
N PHE A 11 -4.43 18.60 5.69
CA PHE A 11 -4.53 18.18 4.29
C PHE A 11 -3.16 17.74 3.77
N ILE A 12 -3.00 16.45 3.45
CA ILE A 12 -1.74 15.92 2.95
C ILE A 12 -1.66 16.06 1.44
N GLU A 13 -0.67 16.81 0.97
CA GLU A 13 -0.36 16.99 -0.44
C GLU A 13 0.44 15.85 -1.03
N ALA A 14 1.40 15.32 -0.26
CA ALA A 14 2.25 14.22 -0.68
C ALA A 14 2.68 13.40 0.54
N PHE A 15 2.72 12.08 0.38
CA PHE A 15 3.22 11.11 1.38
C PHE A 15 4.20 10.16 0.67
N GLU A 16 5.47 10.52 0.67
CA GLU A 16 6.45 9.98 -0.29
C GLU A 16 7.59 9.25 0.44
N PRO A 17 7.86 7.97 0.14
CA PRO A 17 8.95 7.21 0.78
C PRO A 17 10.33 7.83 0.53
N LEU A 18 11.17 7.90 1.57
CA LEU A 18 12.56 8.34 1.47
C LEU A 18 13.54 7.22 1.83
N TRP A 19 13.51 6.72 3.06
CA TRP A 19 14.48 5.73 3.55
C TRP A 19 13.80 4.71 4.44
N LEU A 20 14.14 3.44 4.30
CA LEU A 20 13.74 2.38 5.24
C LEU A 20 14.99 1.77 5.86
N THR A 21 15.11 1.82 7.18
CA THR A 21 16.18 1.21 7.95
C THR A 21 15.61 0.04 8.76
N ILE A 22 16.11 -1.16 8.52
CA ILE A 22 15.67 -2.41 9.16
C ILE A 22 16.84 -3.04 9.91
N GLU A 23 16.61 -3.51 11.14
CA GLU A 23 17.62 -4.28 11.87
C GLU A 23 16.99 -5.39 12.69
N ASN A 24 17.60 -6.57 12.62
CA ASN A 24 17.19 -7.79 13.32
C ASN A 24 15.77 -8.27 12.96
N ILE A 25 15.37 -8.13 11.70
CA ILE A 25 14.07 -8.55 11.17
C ILE A 25 14.28 -9.47 9.96
N GLY A 26 13.65 -10.64 9.99
CA GLY A 26 13.80 -11.69 8.98
C GLY A 26 15.27 -12.02 8.69
N PRO A 27 15.73 -11.87 7.43
CA PRO A 27 17.12 -12.14 7.05
C PRO A 27 18.07 -10.95 7.29
N PHE A 28 17.57 -9.78 7.69
CA PHE A 28 18.39 -8.58 7.95
C PHE A 28 18.92 -8.61 9.38
N ARG A 29 19.99 -9.38 9.60
CA ARG A 29 20.64 -9.57 10.90
C ARG A 29 21.97 -8.81 10.96
N GLU A 30 22.49 -8.63 12.17
CA GLU A 30 23.84 -8.12 12.50
C GLU A 30 24.06 -6.61 12.33
N SER A 31 23.59 -6.00 11.24
CA SER A 31 23.70 -4.56 11.01
C SER A 31 22.45 -3.98 10.36
N PRO A 32 22.19 -2.66 10.51
CA PRO A 32 21.08 -2.01 9.83
C PRO A 32 21.17 -2.14 8.31
N TYR A 33 20.11 -2.66 7.70
CA TYR A 33 19.91 -2.65 6.25
C TYR A 33 19.11 -1.40 5.87
N GLU A 34 19.63 -0.60 4.94
CA GLU A 34 18.99 0.63 4.49
C GLU A 34 18.57 0.53 3.02
N ILE A 35 17.35 1.01 2.72
CA ILE A 35 16.83 1.15 1.36
C ILE A 35 16.56 2.63 1.10
N ASP A 36 17.14 3.15 0.01
CA ASP A 36 16.89 4.50 -0.50
C ASP A 36 15.77 4.44 -1.55
N PHE A 37 14.64 5.12 -1.29
CA PHE A 37 13.51 5.21 -2.21
C PHE A 37 13.61 6.42 -3.15
N THR A 38 14.78 7.04 -3.28
CA THR A 38 14.96 8.24 -4.10
C THR A 38 15.72 7.97 -5.39
N ASP A 39 15.49 8.81 -6.40
CA ASP A 39 16.21 8.76 -7.68
C ASP A 39 17.60 9.43 -7.58
N ALA A 40 18.32 9.49 -8.69
CA ALA A 40 19.67 10.09 -8.73
C ALA A 40 19.68 11.59 -8.32
N GLU A 41 18.56 12.28 -8.50
CA GLU A 41 18.33 13.66 -8.09
C GLU A 41 17.80 13.79 -6.65
N ASN A 42 17.73 12.68 -5.91
CA ASN A 42 17.22 12.57 -4.55
C ASN A 42 15.75 12.99 -4.43
N GLN A 43 14.96 12.81 -5.48
CA GLN A 43 13.52 12.92 -5.42
C GLN A 43 12.90 11.55 -5.11
N PRO A 44 11.83 11.49 -4.30
CA PRO A 44 11.14 10.24 -4.03
C PRO A 44 10.64 9.58 -5.31
N CYS A 45 10.95 8.30 -5.47
CA CYS A 45 10.42 7.47 -6.55
C CYS A 45 8.92 7.26 -6.36
N ASN A 46 8.17 7.21 -7.47
CA ASN A 46 6.76 6.83 -7.45
C ASN A 46 6.52 5.42 -8.01
N ILE A 47 7.55 4.77 -8.57
CA ILE A 47 7.57 3.33 -8.81
C ILE A 47 8.93 2.77 -8.37
N PHE A 48 8.92 1.79 -7.47
CA PHE A 48 10.11 1.18 -6.90
C PHE A 48 10.05 -0.34 -6.99
N LEU A 49 11.10 -0.98 -7.50
CA LEU A 49 11.19 -2.44 -7.59
C LEU A 49 12.19 -3.02 -6.58
N LEU A 50 11.71 -3.93 -5.73
CA LEU A 50 12.54 -4.74 -4.83
C LEU A 50 12.89 -6.07 -5.50
N MET A 51 14.18 -6.36 -5.60
CA MET A 51 14.68 -7.48 -6.40
C MET A 51 15.54 -8.41 -5.56
N SER A 52 15.21 -9.69 -5.51
CA SER A 52 16.12 -10.72 -5.00
C SER A 52 15.61 -12.13 -5.29
N GLN A 53 16.51 -13.10 -5.11
CA GLN A 53 16.14 -14.52 -5.08
C GLN A 53 15.14 -14.80 -3.94
N ASN A 54 14.39 -15.88 -4.07
CA ASN A 54 13.40 -16.28 -3.06
C ASN A 54 14.05 -16.48 -1.67
N GLY A 55 13.34 -16.07 -0.62
CA GLY A 55 13.80 -16.18 0.76
C GLY A 55 14.83 -15.14 1.20
N ARG A 56 15.07 -14.09 0.42
CA ARG A 56 16.06 -13.03 0.73
C ARG A 56 15.49 -11.77 1.38
N GLY A 57 14.20 -11.75 1.74
CA GLY A 57 13.59 -10.69 2.55
C GLY A 57 12.67 -9.71 1.81
N LYS A 58 12.28 -9.98 0.55
CA LYS A 58 11.31 -9.16 -0.20
C LYS A 58 10.00 -8.99 0.58
N THR A 59 9.33 -10.11 0.84
CA THR A 59 8.08 -10.15 1.62
C THR A 59 8.28 -9.54 3.01
N THR A 60 9.41 -9.81 3.68
CA THR A 60 9.74 -9.21 4.99
C THR A 60 9.77 -7.68 4.94
N ILE A 61 10.38 -7.07 3.91
CA ILE A 61 10.37 -5.61 3.74
C ILE A 61 8.94 -5.11 3.57
N LEU A 62 8.17 -5.72 2.68
CA LEU A 62 6.79 -5.29 2.41
C LEU A 62 5.89 -5.45 3.64
N ASP A 63 6.04 -6.53 4.39
CA ASP A 63 5.31 -6.81 5.63
C ASP A 63 5.64 -5.79 6.73
N ILE A 64 6.89 -5.31 6.79
CA ILE A 64 7.27 -4.28 7.76
C ILE A 64 6.65 -2.93 7.41
N MET A 65 6.55 -2.60 6.11
CA MET A 65 5.88 -1.37 5.66
C MET A 65 4.37 -1.44 5.94
N TYR A 66 3.75 -2.60 5.70
CA TYR A 66 2.38 -2.91 6.10
C TYR A 66 2.17 -2.73 7.61
N CYS A 67 3.07 -3.27 8.43
CA CYS A 67 3.02 -3.17 9.89
C CYS A 67 3.09 -1.70 10.35
N LEU A 68 4.04 -0.93 9.83
CA LEU A 68 4.21 0.48 10.19
C LEU A 68 3.00 1.34 9.83
N MET A 69 2.39 1.13 8.65
CA MET A 69 1.18 1.84 8.27
C MET A 69 -0.03 1.41 9.11
N SER A 70 -0.13 0.14 9.49
CA SER A 70 -1.22 -0.36 10.33
C SER A 70 -1.25 0.35 11.68
N LEU A 71 -0.08 0.63 12.26
CA LEU A 71 0.06 1.34 13.54
C LEU A 71 -0.45 2.78 13.52
N LEU A 72 -0.64 3.41 12.35
CA LEU A 72 -1.22 4.75 12.25
C LEU A 72 -2.69 4.80 12.71
N GLY A 73 -3.40 3.68 12.57
CA GLY A 73 -4.80 3.55 13.00
C GLY A 73 -4.97 3.23 14.49
N GLU A 74 -3.87 2.90 15.18
CA GLU A 74 -3.88 2.40 16.55
C GLU A 74 -3.63 3.53 17.57
N ASP A 75 -4.34 3.50 18.70
CA ASP A 75 -4.05 4.37 19.86
C ASP A 75 -3.14 3.64 20.87
N LYS A 76 -3.50 2.40 21.20
CA LYS A 76 -2.82 1.56 22.20
C LYS A 76 -2.76 0.12 21.70
N PRO A 77 -1.86 -0.18 20.75
CA PRO A 77 -1.72 -1.53 20.24
C PRO A 77 -1.19 -2.46 21.35
N ASP A 78 -1.69 -3.69 21.38
CA ASP A 78 -1.18 -4.75 22.27
C ASP A 78 0.10 -5.41 21.72
N ARG A 79 0.27 -5.35 20.40
CA ARG A 79 1.40 -5.90 19.63
C ARG A 79 1.63 -5.10 18.35
N PHE A 80 2.80 -5.18 17.75
CA PHE A 80 3.10 -4.58 16.45
C PHE A 80 2.44 -5.34 15.30
N GLY A 81 2.29 -6.66 15.42
CA GLY A 81 1.75 -7.50 14.36
C GLY A 81 2.80 -8.00 13.37
N HIS A 82 4.07 -8.02 13.78
CA HIS A 82 5.17 -8.64 13.04
C HIS A 82 6.04 -9.44 14.03
N GLU A 83 6.34 -10.70 13.72
CA GLU A 83 6.98 -11.66 14.63
C GLU A 83 8.27 -11.13 15.28
N ASP A 84 9.27 -10.69 14.50
CA ASP A 84 10.53 -10.21 15.07
C ASP A 84 10.38 -8.91 15.89
N LEU A 85 9.39 -8.08 15.58
CA LEU A 85 9.07 -6.89 16.36
C LEU A 85 8.40 -7.30 17.66
N ASP A 86 7.41 -8.20 17.61
CA ASP A 86 6.62 -8.68 18.75
C ASP A 86 7.44 -9.50 19.75
N GLU A 87 8.51 -10.15 19.29
CA GLU A 87 9.45 -10.84 20.15
C GLU A 87 10.48 -9.90 20.80
N GLY A 88 10.50 -8.62 20.39
CA GLY A 88 11.38 -7.58 20.93
C GLY A 88 12.83 -7.66 20.42
N ARG A 89 13.05 -8.38 19.31
CA ARG A 89 14.39 -8.55 18.71
C ARG A 89 14.66 -7.51 17.63
N GLY A 90 13.64 -7.21 16.83
CA GLY A 90 13.73 -6.32 15.68
C GLY A 90 13.48 -4.85 16.02
N ARG A 91 13.97 -3.98 15.13
CA ARG A 91 13.62 -2.57 15.09
C ARG A 91 13.62 -2.05 13.66
N VAL A 92 12.78 -1.06 13.40
CA VAL A 92 12.60 -0.48 12.07
C VAL A 92 12.30 1.01 12.14
N GLN A 93 12.79 1.75 11.15
CA GLN A 93 12.46 3.15 10.89
C GLN A 93 12.12 3.32 9.41
N TRP A 94 10.97 3.90 9.10
CA TRP A 94 10.60 4.29 7.74
C TRP A 94 10.38 5.80 7.66
N ASP A 95 11.24 6.48 6.90
CA ASP A 95 11.23 7.92 6.70
C ASP A 95 10.44 8.28 5.44
N LEU A 96 9.53 9.24 5.58
CA LEU A 96 8.68 9.75 4.51
C LEU A 96 8.82 11.27 4.40
N ARG A 97 8.87 11.79 3.18
CA ARG A 97 8.65 13.21 2.92
C ARG A 97 7.14 13.45 2.91
N VAL A 98 6.68 14.31 3.81
CA VAL A 98 5.27 14.68 3.90
C VAL A 98 5.12 16.16 3.60
N LYS A 99 4.39 16.47 2.53
CA LYS A 99 3.94 17.84 2.22
C LYS A 99 2.51 17.96 2.68
N LEU A 100 2.19 18.98 3.45
CA LEU A 100 0.87 19.13 4.05
C LEU A 100 0.50 20.61 4.25
N ASP A 101 -0.80 20.87 4.31
CA ASP A 101 -1.37 22.05 4.94
C ASP A 101 -1.85 21.64 6.34
N TRP A 102 -1.29 22.29 7.36
CA TRP A 102 -1.67 22.08 8.75
C TRP A 102 -2.04 23.43 9.36
N ARG A 103 -3.29 23.57 9.82
CA ARG A 103 -3.82 24.80 10.42
C ARG A 103 -3.70 26.04 9.51
N GLY A 104 -3.76 25.85 8.19
CA GLY A 104 -3.70 26.91 7.18
C GLY A 104 -2.28 27.30 6.77
N GLU A 105 -1.26 26.59 7.24
CA GLU A 105 0.14 26.79 6.89
C GLU A 105 0.68 25.58 6.12
N LYS A 106 1.46 25.85 5.07
CA LYS A 106 2.11 24.78 4.29
C LYS A 106 3.40 24.34 4.97
N HIS A 107 3.53 23.04 5.17
CA HIS A 107 4.72 22.40 5.71
C HIS A 107 5.25 21.35 4.75
N CYS A 108 6.57 21.18 4.75
CA CYS A 108 7.24 20.01 4.22
C CYS A 108 8.11 19.46 5.34
N VAL A 109 7.89 18.21 5.73
CA VAL A 109 8.56 17.59 6.87
C VAL A 109 9.07 16.20 6.49
N VAL A 110 10.05 15.72 7.24
CA VAL A 110 10.35 14.29 7.30
C VAL A 110 9.56 13.69 8.46
N LEU A 111 8.78 12.66 8.17
CA LEU A 111 8.03 11.89 9.16
C LEU A 111 8.60 10.48 9.24
N SER A 112 9.13 10.11 10.40
CA SER A 112 9.69 8.78 10.65
C SER A 112 8.70 7.89 11.39
N LEU A 113 8.27 6.80 10.77
CA LEU A 113 7.50 5.73 11.40
C LEU A 113 8.46 4.74 12.06
N LEU A 114 8.29 4.51 13.37
CA LEU A 114 9.22 3.73 14.19
C LEU A 114 8.51 2.57 14.89
N ALA A 115 9.11 1.39 14.87
CA ALA A 115 8.62 0.24 15.62
C ALA A 115 9.74 -0.66 16.15
N GLY A 116 9.49 -1.30 17.30
CA GLY A 116 10.34 -2.36 17.85
C GLY A 116 11.18 -1.97 19.06
N ASN A 117 12.36 -2.59 19.16
CA ASN A 117 13.31 -2.40 20.26
C ASN A 117 14.12 -1.11 20.07
N LEU A 118 13.54 0.01 20.50
CA LEU A 118 14.08 1.36 20.31
C LEU A 118 14.47 1.99 21.65
N ALA A 119 15.54 2.79 21.66
CA ALA A 119 16.01 3.46 22.86
C ALA A 119 15.04 4.58 23.28
N GLU A 120 14.98 4.86 24.59
CA GLU A 120 14.09 5.90 25.14
C GLU A 120 14.48 7.32 24.71
N VAL A 121 15.78 7.64 24.84
CA VAL A 121 16.29 8.99 24.62
C VAL A 121 16.46 9.29 23.13
N GLN A 122 16.87 8.29 22.35
CA GLN A 122 17.10 8.42 20.92
C GLN A 122 16.54 7.19 20.20
N PRO A 123 15.22 7.17 19.93
CA PRO A 123 14.58 6.04 19.28
C PRO A 123 14.96 5.94 17.80
N ALA A 124 15.38 7.04 17.16
CA ALA A 124 15.73 7.04 15.75
C ALA A 124 17.01 6.22 15.47
N MET A 125 16.90 5.33 14.47
CA MET A 125 18.00 4.57 13.90
C MET A 125 18.77 5.43 12.88
N ARG A 126 18.05 6.17 12.04
CA ARG A 126 18.61 7.14 11.10
C ARG A 126 18.30 8.55 11.59
N ILE A 127 19.35 9.38 11.69
CA ILE A 127 19.23 10.76 12.18
C ILE A 127 19.19 11.73 11.01
N TRP A 128 18.24 12.68 11.06
CA TRP A 128 18.09 13.73 10.07
C TRP A 128 18.67 15.06 10.57
N SER A 129 19.83 15.45 10.02
CA SER A 129 20.42 16.78 10.24
C SER A 129 19.69 17.87 9.43
N GLU A 130 19.85 19.14 9.82
CA GLU A 130 19.28 20.29 9.09
C GLU A 130 19.65 20.26 7.59
N LYS A 131 20.93 20.00 7.28
CA LYS A 131 21.40 19.87 5.88
C LYS A 131 20.70 18.73 5.12
N GLN A 132 20.41 17.62 5.79
CA GLN A 132 19.66 16.52 5.18
C GLN A 132 18.20 16.89 4.98
N LEU A 133 17.57 17.60 5.92
CA LEU A 133 16.20 18.09 5.76
C LEU A 133 16.10 19.05 4.57
N GLU A 134 17.02 20.02 4.47
CA GLU A 134 17.12 20.96 3.35
C GLU A 134 17.23 20.24 1.99
N LYS A 135 18.00 19.14 1.93
CA LYS A 135 18.16 18.33 0.71
C LYS A 135 16.83 17.82 0.16
N TYR A 136 15.85 17.52 1.02
CA TYR A 136 14.52 17.07 0.62
C TYR A 136 13.46 18.16 0.71
N GLY A 137 13.87 19.42 0.94
CA GLY A 137 12.98 20.56 1.12
C GLY A 137 12.15 20.53 2.41
N ALA A 138 12.55 19.71 3.38
CA ALA A 138 11.89 19.60 4.67
C ALA A 138 12.42 20.66 5.65
N THR A 139 11.54 21.17 6.50
CA THR A 139 11.87 22.18 7.53
C THR A 139 11.85 21.62 8.94
N ALA A 140 11.31 20.42 9.12
CA ALA A 140 11.21 19.75 10.42
C ALA A 140 11.28 18.23 10.27
N TRP A 141 11.60 17.57 11.37
CA TRP A 141 11.67 16.13 11.50
C TRP A 141 10.78 15.69 12.66
N HIS A 142 9.80 14.85 12.36
CA HIS A 142 8.85 14.32 13.33
C HIS A 142 8.95 12.80 13.38
N HIS A 143 8.56 12.24 14.52
CA HIS A 143 8.60 10.81 14.76
C HIS A 143 7.25 10.34 15.27
N LEU A 144 6.84 9.14 14.85
CA LEU A 144 5.67 8.49 15.40
C LEU A 144 5.88 6.99 15.42
N GLY A 145 5.14 6.30 16.28
CA GLY A 145 5.13 4.86 16.35
C GLY A 145 5.26 4.38 17.79
N PHE A 146 5.75 3.16 17.97
CA PHE A 146 5.71 2.48 19.26
C PHE A 146 7.02 1.77 19.58
N ARG A 147 7.38 1.73 20.87
CA ARG A 147 8.53 0.99 21.38
C ARG A 147 8.11 0.05 22.50
N TYR A 148 8.92 -0.95 22.79
CA TYR A 148 8.76 -1.73 24.01
C TYR A 148 9.28 -1.00 25.25
N LEU A 149 8.50 -1.09 26.34
CA LEU A 149 8.94 -0.85 27.71
C LEU A 149 9.36 -2.16 28.38
N ALA A 150 9.99 -2.04 29.56
CA ALA A 150 10.14 -3.17 30.48
C ALA A 150 8.76 -3.84 30.70
N LEU A 151 8.71 -5.18 30.64
CA LEU A 151 7.49 -6.02 30.68
C LEU A 151 6.70 -6.18 29.36
N ARG A 152 7.29 -5.89 28.19
CA ARG A 152 6.65 -6.07 26.85
C ARG A 152 5.36 -5.26 26.64
N LYS A 153 5.22 -4.13 27.34
CA LYS A 153 4.14 -3.17 27.07
C LYS A 153 4.59 -2.21 25.96
N LEU A 154 3.70 -1.91 25.01
CA LEU A 154 3.95 -0.90 23.99
C LEU A 154 3.69 0.50 24.53
N GLU A 155 4.61 1.41 24.21
CA GLU A 155 4.52 2.84 24.49
C GLU A 155 4.66 3.63 23.20
N ARG A 156 3.81 4.65 23.05
CA ARG A 156 3.89 5.59 21.93
C ARG A 156 5.14 6.48 22.04
N ILE A 157 5.87 6.59 20.94
CA ILE A 157 7.03 7.47 20.77
C ILE A 157 6.55 8.91 20.51
N SER A 158 7.34 9.89 20.99
CA SER A 158 7.13 11.33 20.75
C SER A 158 5.77 11.86 21.21
N GLN A 159 5.40 11.57 22.46
CA GLN A 159 4.23 12.19 23.10
C GLN A 159 4.41 13.71 23.21
N GLY A 160 3.39 14.48 22.81
CA GLY A 160 3.37 15.94 22.88
C GLY A 160 3.80 16.67 21.61
N ASP A 161 4.11 15.94 20.53
CA ASP A 161 4.28 16.51 19.20
C ASP A 161 2.91 16.83 18.58
N LYS A 162 2.56 18.12 18.55
CA LYS A 162 1.23 18.59 18.12
C LYS A 162 0.89 18.22 16.68
N LEU A 163 1.85 18.24 15.76
CA LEU A 163 1.60 17.89 14.37
C LEU A 163 1.24 16.41 14.25
N VAL A 164 2.00 15.56 14.95
CA VAL A 164 1.75 14.11 14.99
C VAL A 164 0.44 13.79 15.70
N ASP A 165 0.15 14.45 16.82
CA ASP A 165 -1.10 14.27 17.56
C ASP A 165 -2.34 14.61 16.71
N ASP A 166 -2.31 15.74 16.00
CA ASP A 166 -3.38 16.18 15.10
C ASP A 166 -3.52 15.26 13.88
N LEU A 167 -2.40 14.80 13.30
CA LEU A 167 -2.40 13.82 12.20
C LEU A 167 -3.10 12.53 12.62
N LEU A 168 -2.68 11.93 13.74
CA LEU A 168 -3.27 10.68 14.22
C LEU A 168 -4.73 10.85 14.64
N ALA A 169 -5.11 12.01 15.19
CA ALA A 169 -6.50 12.33 15.48
C ALA A 169 -7.34 12.40 14.18
N SER A 170 -6.80 13.01 13.13
CA SER A 170 -7.45 13.08 11.81
C SER A 170 -7.62 11.71 11.18
N ILE A 171 -6.59 10.85 11.23
CA ILE A 171 -6.66 9.46 10.76
C ILE A 171 -7.77 8.69 11.49
N ARG A 172 -7.82 8.79 12.82
CA ARG A 172 -8.84 8.09 13.62
C ARG A 172 -10.25 8.63 13.37
N ALA A 173 -10.40 9.93 13.12
CA ALA A 173 -11.70 10.53 12.83
C ALA A 173 -12.28 10.07 11.49
N GLU A 174 -11.41 9.78 10.53
CA GLU A 174 -11.79 9.32 9.19
C GLU A 174 -11.91 7.80 9.06
N MET A 175 -11.54 7.02 10.08
CA MET A 175 -11.65 5.56 10.05
C MET A 175 -13.06 5.11 9.64
N SER A 176 -13.14 4.24 8.64
CA SER A 176 -14.39 3.72 8.04
C SER A 176 -15.24 4.78 7.31
N SER A 177 -14.71 5.99 7.07
CA SER A 177 -15.40 6.98 6.23
C SER A 177 -15.51 6.45 4.79
N PRO A 178 -16.68 6.55 4.14
CA PRO A 178 -16.86 5.94 2.83
C PRO A 178 -15.98 6.66 1.79
N PRO A 179 -15.43 5.94 0.79
CA PRO A 179 -14.68 6.57 -0.30
C PRO A 179 -15.59 7.56 -1.05
N ALA A 180 -15.05 8.65 -1.59
CA ALA A 180 -15.85 9.65 -2.29
C ALA A 180 -16.45 9.14 -3.60
N GLY A 181 -15.78 8.21 -4.26
CA GLY A 181 -16.20 7.60 -5.52
C GLY A 181 -15.29 6.45 -5.91
N PHE A 182 -15.39 6.03 -7.18
CA PHE A 182 -14.47 5.06 -7.79
C PHE A 182 -13.42 5.83 -8.60
N GLU A 183 -12.14 5.58 -8.31
CA GLU A 183 -10.99 6.39 -8.78
C GLU A 183 -11.04 7.87 -8.33
N GLU A 184 -11.87 8.18 -7.33
CA GLU A 184 -12.02 9.53 -6.76
C GLU A 184 -11.31 9.63 -5.41
N ALA A 185 -10.10 10.19 -5.46
CA ALA A 185 -9.20 10.31 -4.32
C ALA A 185 -9.29 11.70 -3.64
N SER A 186 -10.45 12.04 -3.08
CA SER A 186 -10.64 13.33 -2.38
C SER A 186 -10.07 13.34 -0.96
N LEU A 187 -10.09 12.20 -0.28
CA LEU A 187 -9.53 12.07 1.07
C LEU A 187 -8.00 12.19 0.98
N SER A 188 -7.43 13.13 1.73
CA SER A 188 -5.99 13.42 1.65
C SER A 188 -5.12 12.47 2.46
N LEU A 189 -5.69 11.72 3.40
CA LEU A 189 -4.92 10.89 4.32
C LEU A 189 -4.21 9.72 3.62
N PRO A 190 -3.08 9.24 4.17
CA PRO A 190 -2.33 8.16 3.55
C PRO A 190 -3.04 6.82 3.74
N THR A 191 -3.00 6.00 2.69
CA THR A 191 -3.47 4.61 2.71
C THR A 191 -2.47 3.71 2.00
N LEU A 192 -2.23 2.53 2.56
CA LEU A 192 -1.44 1.46 1.95
C LEU A 192 -2.37 0.34 1.47
N LEU A 193 -2.30 0.00 0.19
CA LEU A 193 -2.99 -1.14 -0.41
C LEU A 193 -1.98 -2.27 -0.61
N TYR A 194 -2.05 -3.30 0.22
CA TYR A 194 -1.11 -4.43 0.19
C TYR A 194 -1.69 -5.58 -0.62
N PHE A 195 -1.05 -5.94 -1.72
CA PHE A 195 -1.38 -7.07 -2.58
C PHE A 195 -0.40 -8.21 -2.35
N SER A 196 -0.86 -9.31 -1.75
CA SER A 196 0.02 -10.45 -1.47
C SER A 196 0.37 -11.26 -2.72
N ALA A 197 1.44 -12.05 -2.64
CA ALA A 197 1.83 -12.99 -3.69
C ALA A 197 0.76 -14.07 -3.95
N TYR A 198 -0.10 -14.36 -2.97
CA TYR A 198 -1.13 -15.40 -3.05
C TYR A 198 -2.52 -14.87 -3.39
N ARG A 199 -2.65 -13.59 -3.78
CA ARG A 199 -3.92 -12.98 -4.18
C ARG A 199 -4.60 -13.81 -5.27
N ASP A 200 -5.87 -14.14 -5.06
CA ASP A 200 -6.70 -14.86 -6.02
C ASP A 200 -8.18 -14.58 -5.74
N ILE A 201 -9.01 -14.75 -6.77
CA ILE A 201 -10.47 -14.75 -6.67
C ILE A 201 -10.94 -16.20 -6.59
N GLU A 202 -11.40 -16.59 -5.40
CA GLU A 202 -11.80 -17.96 -5.09
C GLU A 202 -13.31 -18.19 -5.31
N ALA A 203 -13.68 -19.44 -5.53
CA ALA A 203 -15.09 -19.79 -5.62
C ALA A 203 -15.76 -19.58 -4.26
N ILE A 204 -16.78 -18.71 -4.22
CA ILE A 204 -17.56 -18.48 -3.00
C ILE A 204 -18.24 -19.78 -2.57
N THR A 205 -17.96 -20.18 -1.33
CA THR A 205 -18.46 -21.42 -0.73
C THR A 205 -19.79 -21.23 -0.02
N SER A 206 -20.13 -20.01 0.39
CA SER A 206 -21.40 -19.70 1.05
C SER A 206 -22.58 -19.80 0.09
N MET A 207 -23.67 -20.42 0.55
CA MET A 207 -24.94 -20.45 -0.19
C MET A 207 -25.68 -19.11 -0.09
N GLU A 208 -25.59 -18.43 1.06
CA GLU A 208 -26.17 -17.11 1.25
C GLU A 208 -25.21 -16.01 0.81
N ARG A 209 -25.74 -15.10 -0.01
CA ARG A 209 -25.05 -13.93 -0.57
C ARG A 209 -25.97 -12.73 -0.46
N ALA A 210 -26.09 -12.21 0.75
CA ALA A 210 -26.90 -11.01 1.01
C ALA A 210 -26.18 -9.77 0.47
N ILE A 211 -26.92 -8.74 0.07
CA ILE A 211 -26.28 -7.45 -0.25
C ILE A 211 -25.86 -6.82 1.08
N ILE A 212 -24.56 -6.84 1.35
CA ILE A 212 -23.99 -6.36 2.61
C ILE A 212 -22.72 -5.57 2.33
N GLU A 213 -22.43 -4.63 3.22
CA GLU A 213 -21.20 -3.86 3.17
C GLU A 213 -19.97 -4.78 3.20
N PRO A 214 -19.00 -4.61 2.28
CA PRO A 214 -17.77 -5.38 2.29
C PRO A 214 -16.99 -5.18 3.59
N GLU A 215 -16.24 -6.22 4.00
CA GLU A 215 -15.33 -6.08 5.14
C GLU A 215 -14.27 -5.00 4.85
N LYS A 216 -14.00 -4.14 5.84
CA LYS A 216 -13.11 -2.97 5.72
C LYS A 216 -13.47 -2.04 4.56
N TRP A 217 -14.77 -1.81 4.33
CA TRP A 217 -15.23 -0.73 3.46
C TRP A 217 -14.98 0.64 4.12
N GLY A 218 -14.55 1.62 3.32
CA GLY A 218 -14.18 2.95 3.80
C GLY A 218 -12.68 3.13 3.99
N TYR A 219 -12.29 4.26 4.57
CA TYR A 219 -10.90 4.61 4.81
C TYR A 219 -10.30 3.81 5.95
N TYR A 220 -9.15 3.19 5.67
CA TYR A 220 -8.21 2.69 6.65
C TYR A 220 -6.79 3.07 6.23
N PRO A 221 -5.84 3.21 7.18
CA PRO A 221 -4.43 3.36 6.84
C PRO A 221 -3.88 2.21 6.01
N VAL A 222 -4.48 1.02 6.13
CA VAL A 222 -4.07 -0.19 5.43
C VAL A 222 -5.26 -1.04 5.00
N HIS A 223 -5.24 -1.50 3.75
CA HIS A 223 -6.08 -2.61 3.26
C HIS A 223 -5.21 -3.79 2.86
N ASP A 224 -5.50 -4.96 3.41
CA ASP A 224 -4.90 -6.24 3.05
C ASP A 224 -5.71 -6.92 1.93
N ILE A 225 -5.15 -6.97 0.73
CA ILE A 225 -5.69 -7.71 -0.40
C ILE A 225 -4.88 -9.01 -0.56
N THR A 226 -5.36 -10.03 0.14
CA THR A 226 -4.78 -11.37 0.14
C THR A 226 -5.65 -12.35 -0.66
N LYS A 227 -5.36 -13.64 -0.55
CA LYS A 227 -6.20 -14.69 -1.12
C LYS A 227 -7.61 -14.60 -0.52
N GLU A 228 -8.64 -14.61 -1.36
CA GLU A 228 -10.01 -14.74 -0.86
C GLU A 228 -10.20 -16.10 -0.17
N ASP A 229 -10.81 -16.11 1.00
CA ASP A 229 -11.08 -17.32 1.80
C ASP A 229 -12.39 -18.04 1.38
N GLY A 230 -13.01 -17.58 0.29
CA GLY A 230 -14.30 -18.07 -0.20
C GLY A 230 -15.50 -17.54 0.59
N THR A 231 -15.30 -16.64 1.56
CA THR A 231 -16.40 -15.96 2.27
C THR A 231 -17.00 -14.85 1.42
N TRP A 232 -18.31 -14.64 1.58
CA TRP A 232 -19.02 -13.62 0.81
C TRP A 232 -18.54 -12.20 1.13
N THR A 233 -18.43 -11.83 2.41
CA THR A 233 -18.07 -10.48 2.88
C THR A 233 -16.73 -9.98 2.32
N ARG A 234 -15.75 -10.88 2.17
CA ARG A 234 -14.41 -10.56 1.66
C ARG A 234 -14.29 -10.67 0.14
N SER A 235 -15.23 -11.34 -0.53
CA SER A 235 -15.16 -11.60 -1.97
C SER A 235 -15.24 -10.33 -2.82
N LEU A 236 -14.59 -10.37 -3.99
CA LEU A 236 -14.70 -9.31 -4.99
C LEU A 236 -16.11 -9.20 -5.57
N ASP A 237 -16.82 -10.32 -5.66
CA ASP A 237 -18.24 -10.34 -6.03
C ASP A 237 -19.08 -9.48 -5.09
N ASN A 238 -18.90 -9.60 -3.76
CA ASN A 238 -19.63 -8.76 -2.81
C ASN A 238 -19.27 -7.28 -2.98
N LEU A 239 -18.00 -6.94 -3.22
CA LEU A 239 -17.62 -5.56 -3.51
C LEU A 239 -18.34 -5.03 -4.76
N LEU A 240 -18.34 -5.77 -5.87
CA LEU A 240 -19.02 -5.34 -7.10
C LEU A 240 -20.55 -5.25 -6.93
N VAL A 241 -21.15 -6.18 -6.19
CA VAL A 241 -22.58 -6.15 -5.84
C VAL A 241 -22.89 -4.93 -4.98
N TRP A 242 -22.05 -4.62 -3.99
CA TRP A 242 -22.18 -3.44 -3.14
C TRP A 242 -22.08 -2.15 -3.96
N LEU A 243 -21.07 -2.02 -4.82
CA LEU A 243 -20.93 -0.87 -5.72
C LEU A 243 -22.16 -0.71 -6.63
N LYS A 244 -22.75 -1.82 -7.09
CA LYS A 244 -23.97 -1.78 -7.91
C LYS A 244 -25.19 -1.35 -7.09
N TRP A 245 -25.26 -1.77 -5.83
CA TRP A 245 -26.35 -1.44 -4.93
C TRP A 245 -26.34 0.03 -4.49
N LEU A 246 -25.16 0.64 -4.34
CA LEU A 246 -25.02 2.08 -4.06
C LEU A 246 -25.64 2.96 -5.15
N ASP A 247 -25.72 2.47 -6.39
CA ASP A 247 -26.37 3.10 -7.54
C ASP A 247 -25.92 4.56 -7.81
N ASP A 248 -24.64 4.84 -7.57
CA ASP A 248 -24.01 6.17 -7.73
C ASP A 248 -22.98 6.23 -8.88
N GLY A 249 -23.01 5.20 -9.75
CA GLY A 249 -22.14 5.07 -10.91
C GLY A 249 -20.76 4.47 -10.64
N ARG A 250 -20.40 4.15 -9.38
CA ARG A 250 -19.11 3.50 -9.07
C ARG A 250 -18.97 2.14 -9.75
N PHE A 251 -20.06 1.37 -9.78
CA PHE A 251 -20.07 0.08 -10.46
C PHE A 251 -19.78 0.22 -11.96
N GLU A 252 -20.44 1.16 -12.63
CA GLU A 252 -20.26 1.43 -14.06
C GLU A 252 -18.82 1.84 -14.38
N ARG A 253 -18.19 2.66 -13.52
CA ARG A 253 -16.77 3.02 -13.65
C ARG A 253 -15.86 1.80 -13.45
N ALA A 254 -16.11 0.99 -12.43
CA ALA A 254 -15.33 -0.22 -12.16
C ALA A 254 -15.36 -1.22 -13.32
N ILE A 255 -16.55 -1.54 -13.85
CA ILE A 255 -16.66 -2.46 -14.98
C ILE A 255 -16.04 -1.88 -16.25
N LYS A 256 -16.17 -0.56 -16.48
CA LYS A 256 -15.55 0.10 -17.63
C LYS A 256 -14.03 0.00 -17.55
N LEU A 257 -13.44 0.34 -16.39
CA LEU A 257 -12.00 0.22 -16.17
C LEU A 257 -11.50 -1.19 -16.47
N VAL A 258 -12.15 -2.20 -15.89
CA VAL A 258 -11.77 -3.60 -16.07
C VAL A 258 -11.93 -4.04 -17.52
N ASN A 259 -13.06 -3.73 -18.16
CA ASN A 259 -13.34 -4.14 -19.53
C ASN A 259 -12.39 -3.47 -20.53
N ASP A 260 -11.98 -2.23 -20.27
CA ASP A 260 -11.08 -1.47 -21.15
C ASP A 260 -9.60 -1.87 -20.96
N ARG A 261 -9.19 -2.13 -19.71
CA ARG A 261 -7.76 -2.30 -19.34
C ARG A 261 -7.33 -3.76 -19.12
N VAL A 262 -8.26 -4.67 -18.81
CA VAL A 262 -7.94 -6.06 -18.46
C VAL A 262 -8.38 -7.05 -19.52
N PHE A 263 -9.60 -6.96 -20.03
CA PHE A 263 -10.11 -7.97 -20.97
C PHE A 263 -9.79 -7.67 -22.42
N ASP A 264 -9.76 -8.73 -23.23
CA ASP A 264 -9.77 -8.61 -24.69
C ASP A 264 -11.18 -8.30 -25.21
N LYS A 265 -11.30 -8.05 -26.52
CA LYS A 265 -12.59 -7.68 -27.16
C LYS A 265 -13.70 -8.72 -27.01
N ASN A 266 -13.36 -9.97 -26.69
CA ASN A 266 -14.31 -11.07 -26.65
C ASN A 266 -14.83 -11.36 -25.24
N LYS A 267 -14.26 -10.73 -24.21
CA LYS A 267 -14.60 -10.97 -22.82
C LYS A 267 -14.91 -9.65 -22.10
N TYR A 268 -15.95 -9.63 -21.26
CA TYR A 268 -16.29 -8.46 -20.45
C TYR A 268 -17.17 -8.82 -19.25
N ILE A 269 -17.08 -8.03 -18.18
CA ILE A 269 -18.11 -8.02 -17.11
C ILE A 269 -19.36 -7.38 -17.68
N LYS A 270 -20.44 -8.16 -17.75
CA LYS A 270 -21.74 -7.69 -18.25
C LYS A 270 -22.57 -6.95 -17.20
N GLY A 271 -22.43 -7.33 -15.93
CA GLY A 271 -23.27 -6.83 -14.86
C GLY A 271 -23.35 -7.79 -13.69
N ILE A 272 -24.32 -7.56 -12.81
CA ILE A 272 -24.61 -8.38 -11.64
C ILE A 272 -25.85 -9.25 -11.88
N ARG A 273 -25.74 -10.57 -11.67
CA ARG A 273 -26.89 -11.48 -11.56
C ARG A 273 -27.66 -11.15 -10.29
N ARG A 274 -29.00 -11.31 -10.28
CA ARG A 274 -29.79 -11.09 -9.05
C ARG A 274 -29.77 -12.28 -8.09
N ILE A 275 -29.88 -13.51 -8.61
CA ILE A 275 -30.05 -14.71 -7.78
C ILE A 275 -29.14 -15.86 -8.28
N PRO A 276 -28.19 -16.33 -7.45
CA PRO A 276 -27.60 -15.55 -6.36
C PRO A 276 -26.84 -14.34 -6.92
N PRO A 277 -26.66 -13.26 -6.12
CA PRO A 277 -25.91 -12.10 -6.54
C PRO A 277 -24.43 -12.43 -6.76
N GLU A 278 -23.94 -12.07 -7.94
CA GLU A 278 -22.55 -12.22 -8.39
C GLU A 278 -22.36 -11.48 -9.73
N ALA A 279 -21.13 -11.13 -10.05
CA ALA A 279 -20.75 -10.61 -11.35
C ALA A 279 -20.83 -11.69 -12.42
N ILE A 280 -21.31 -11.30 -13.61
CA ILE A 280 -21.42 -12.16 -14.79
C ILE A 280 -20.36 -11.74 -15.80
N ILE A 281 -19.47 -12.66 -16.14
CA ILE A 281 -18.54 -12.52 -17.27
C ILE A 281 -19.21 -13.09 -18.52
N MET A 282 -19.22 -12.32 -19.61
CA MET A 282 -19.58 -12.79 -20.94
C MET A 282 -18.33 -13.12 -21.74
N VAL A 283 -18.35 -14.23 -22.47
CA VAL A 283 -17.28 -14.63 -23.39
C VAL A 283 -17.86 -14.94 -24.76
N ASN A 284 -17.25 -14.40 -25.82
CA ASN A 284 -17.68 -14.53 -27.22
C ASN A 284 -19.17 -14.17 -27.47
N GLY A 285 -19.77 -13.37 -26.57
CA GLY A 285 -21.18 -12.99 -26.63
C GLY A 285 -22.20 -14.07 -26.28
N THR A 286 -21.79 -15.33 -26.11
CA THR A 286 -22.70 -16.48 -25.90
C THR A 286 -22.49 -17.16 -24.56
N GLU A 287 -21.26 -17.30 -24.11
CA GLU A 287 -20.92 -18.02 -22.88
C GLU A 287 -20.95 -17.10 -21.66
N ARG A 288 -21.32 -17.67 -20.52
CA ARG A 288 -21.37 -16.98 -19.23
C ARG A 288 -20.54 -17.72 -18.20
N HIS A 289 -19.66 -16.99 -17.54
CA HIS A 289 -18.80 -17.51 -16.49
C HIS A 289 -18.82 -16.58 -15.27
N ARG A 290 -18.36 -17.09 -14.13
CA ARG A 290 -18.18 -16.34 -12.88
C ARG A 290 -16.77 -15.74 -12.80
N LEU A 291 -16.52 -14.83 -11.86
CA LEU A 291 -15.19 -14.25 -11.66
C LEU A 291 -14.12 -15.30 -11.32
N ASP A 292 -14.46 -16.32 -10.51
CA ASP A 292 -13.54 -17.41 -10.14
C ASP A 292 -13.11 -18.30 -11.34
N ARG A 293 -13.75 -18.12 -12.51
CA ARG A 293 -13.44 -18.84 -13.76
C ARG A 293 -12.56 -18.04 -14.73
N LEU A 294 -12.19 -16.81 -14.39
CA LEU A 294 -11.19 -16.06 -15.13
C LEU A 294 -9.82 -16.77 -15.07
N SER A 295 -8.96 -16.49 -16.04
CA SER A 295 -7.56 -16.94 -15.95
C SER A 295 -6.86 -16.31 -14.74
N SER A 296 -5.79 -16.93 -14.24
CA SER A 296 -5.07 -16.41 -13.06
C SER A 296 -4.61 -14.96 -13.22
N GLY A 297 -4.11 -14.60 -14.41
CA GLY A 297 -3.70 -13.23 -14.69
C GLY A 297 -4.86 -12.25 -14.73
N GLU A 298 -5.98 -12.62 -15.34
CA GLU A 298 -7.19 -11.79 -15.32
C GLU A 298 -7.70 -11.60 -13.89
N LYS A 299 -7.77 -12.67 -13.08
CA LYS A 299 -8.18 -12.55 -11.68
C LYS A 299 -7.33 -11.56 -10.91
N SER A 300 -6.00 -11.68 -11.02
CA SER A 300 -5.04 -10.81 -10.36
C SER A 300 -5.26 -9.34 -10.74
N LEU A 301 -5.42 -9.05 -12.03
CA LEU A 301 -5.65 -7.67 -12.51
C LEU A 301 -7.03 -7.13 -12.12
N VAL A 302 -8.10 -7.91 -12.30
CA VAL A 302 -9.46 -7.51 -11.92
C VAL A 302 -9.53 -7.21 -10.42
N GLN A 303 -8.96 -8.08 -9.59
CA GLN A 303 -8.88 -7.87 -8.14
C GLN A 303 -8.09 -6.60 -7.81
N MET A 304 -6.95 -6.38 -8.46
CA MET A 304 -6.11 -5.21 -8.19
C MET A 304 -6.78 -3.89 -8.57
N PHE A 305 -7.25 -3.74 -9.82
CA PHE A 305 -7.81 -2.46 -10.29
C PHE A 305 -9.13 -2.12 -9.63
N VAL A 306 -10.01 -3.10 -9.38
CA VAL A 306 -11.27 -2.83 -8.68
C VAL A 306 -11.01 -2.42 -7.23
N ARG A 307 -10.05 -3.05 -6.54
CA ARG A 307 -9.69 -2.68 -5.15
C ARG A 307 -9.00 -1.31 -5.09
N ILE A 308 -8.07 -1.02 -5.99
CA ILE A 308 -7.43 0.31 -6.09
C ILE A 308 -8.50 1.38 -6.31
N GLY A 309 -9.30 1.25 -7.36
CA GLY A 309 -10.31 2.26 -7.68
C GLY A 309 -11.36 2.44 -6.58
N ALA A 310 -11.70 1.39 -5.84
CA ALA A 310 -12.68 1.46 -4.77
C ALA A 310 -12.13 2.03 -3.44
N LEU A 311 -10.83 1.89 -3.16
CA LEU A 311 -10.25 2.13 -1.81
C LEU A 311 -9.16 3.19 -1.78
N MET A 312 -8.69 3.68 -2.94
CA MET A 312 -7.62 4.67 -3.00
C MET A 312 -8.00 6.00 -2.33
N THR A 313 -7.00 6.61 -1.71
CA THR A 313 -7.01 8.01 -1.27
C THR A 313 -6.07 8.83 -2.15
N ARG A 314 -5.95 10.13 -1.87
CA ARG A 314 -5.02 11.00 -2.59
C ARG A 314 -3.58 10.56 -2.46
N ASN A 315 -3.24 9.98 -1.31
CA ASN A 315 -1.90 9.53 -0.97
C ASN A 315 -1.92 8.01 -0.78
N THR A 316 -1.85 7.28 -1.89
CA THR A 316 -1.97 5.82 -1.89
C THR A 316 -0.62 5.15 -2.15
N LEU A 317 -0.20 4.28 -1.24
CA LEU A 317 0.96 3.40 -1.40
C LEU A 317 0.48 2.02 -1.85
N ILE A 318 0.75 1.65 -3.10
CA ILE A 318 0.42 0.34 -3.65
C ILE A 318 1.62 -0.57 -3.43
N ILE A 319 1.47 -1.55 -2.53
CA ILE A 319 2.50 -2.53 -2.21
C ILE A 319 2.13 -3.85 -2.85
N ILE A 320 3.00 -4.42 -3.69
CA ILE A 320 2.72 -5.68 -4.41
C ILE A 320 3.83 -6.68 -4.14
N ASP A 321 3.52 -7.76 -3.44
CA ASP A 321 4.44 -8.89 -3.29
C ASP A 321 4.35 -9.82 -4.51
N GLU A 322 5.51 -10.14 -5.07
CA GLU A 322 5.71 -10.94 -6.28
C GLU A 322 4.78 -10.48 -7.43
N LEU A 323 5.14 -9.34 -8.03
CA LEU A 323 4.41 -8.68 -9.11
C LEU A 323 4.12 -9.62 -10.30
N ASP A 324 5.05 -10.53 -10.58
CA ASP A 324 5.02 -11.48 -11.68
C ASP A 324 4.30 -12.80 -11.40
N VAL A 325 3.94 -13.09 -10.15
CA VAL A 325 3.35 -14.38 -9.78
C VAL A 325 2.04 -14.64 -10.53
N HIS A 326 1.96 -15.84 -11.11
CA HIS A 326 0.85 -16.33 -11.94
C HIS A 326 0.61 -15.56 -13.26
N LEU A 327 1.56 -14.74 -13.70
CA LEU A 327 1.49 -13.97 -14.95
C LEU A 327 2.46 -14.49 -16.00
N HIS A 328 1.94 -14.78 -17.20
CA HIS A 328 2.78 -14.94 -18.39
C HIS A 328 3.45 -13.59 -18.73
N SER A 329 4.62 -13.61 -19.38
CA SER A 329 5.42 -12.40 -19.68
C SER A 329 4.60 -11.25 -20.28
N SER A 330 3.72 -11.52 -21.25
CA SER A 330 2.83 -10.49 -21.84
C SER A 330 1.97 -9.77 -20.80
N TRP A 331 1.45 -10.48 -19.79
CA TRP A 331 0.67 -9.90 -18.71
C TRP A 331 1.53 -9.14 -17.71
N GLN A 332 2.78 -9.54 -17.49
CA GLN A 332 3.73 -8.80 -16.65
C GLN A 332 4.01 -7.41 -17.24
N HIS A 333 4.26 -7.33 -18.55
CA HIS A 333 4.44 -6.05 -19.24
C HIS A 333 3.18 -5.18 -19.21
N ALA A 334 2.01 -5.79 -19.45
CA ALA A 334 0.74 -5.08 -19.38
C ALA A 334 0.49 -4.50 -17.98
N LEU A 335 0.69 -5.32 -16.93
CA LEU A 335 0.56 -4.90 -15.54
C LEU A 335 1.49 -3.72 -15.21
N LEU A 336 2.77 -3.81 -15.57
CA LEU A 336 3.73 -2.74 -15.31
C LEU A 336 3.32 -1.42 -15.99
N ASN A 337 2.84 -1.49 -17.24
CA ASN A 337 2.36 -0.31 -17.96
C ASN A 337 1.11 0.30 -17.33
N LEU A 338 0.16 -0.53 -16.90
CA LEU A 338 -1.04 -0.07 -16.22
C LEU A 338 -0.72 0.59 -14.86
N LEU A 339 0.25 0.06 -14.11
CA LEU A 339 0.73 0.69 -12.87
C LEU A 339 1.39 2.05 -13.15
N LYS A 340 2.17 2.17 -14.25
CA LYS A 340 2.71 3.47 -14.69
C LYS A 340 1.60 4.45 -15.07
N GLU A 341 0.56 4.00 -15.76
CA GLU A 341 -0.59 4.84 -16.09
C GLU A 341 -1.30 5.35 -14.84
N LEU A 342 -1.59 4.47 -13.86
CA LEU A 342 -2.20 4.87 -12.59
C LEU A 342 -1.38 5.94 -11.86
N VAL A 343 -0.06 5.77 -11.76
CA VAL A 343 0.82 6.75 -11.11
C VAL A 343 0.85 8.10 -11.85
N ARG A 344 0.72 8.11 -13.19
CA ARG A 344 0.61 9.35 -13.96
C ARG A 344 -0.74 10.03 -13.75
N GLU A 345 -1.81 9.26 -13.71
CA GLU A 345 -3.18 9.73 -13.49
C GLU A 345 -3.36 10.27 -12.06
N HIS A 346 -2.60 9.72 -11.10
CA HIS A 346 -2.71 10.05 -9.67
C HIS A 346 -1.32 10.34 -9.05
N PRO A 347 -0.84 11.59 -9.09
CA PRO A 347 0.53 11.94 -8.66
C PRO A 347 0.89 11.66 -7.20
N GLY A 348 -0.11 11.49 -6.31
CA GLY A 348 0.10 11.08 -4.92
C GLY A 348 0.17 9.56 -4.72
N MET A 349 0.13 8.78 -5.80
CA MET A 349 0.36 7.34 -5.76
C MET A 349 1.84 7.00 -5.83
N THR A 350 2.24 6.01 -5.04
CA THR A 350 3.53 5.34 -5.15
C THR A 350 3.32 3.85 -5.23
N VAL A 351 4.00 3.18 -6.16
CA VAL A 351 4.00 1.71 -6.29
C VAL A 351 5.33 1.17 -5.78
N ILE A 352 5.31 0.22 -4.86
CA ILE A 352 6.50 -0.54 -4.43
C ILE A 352 6.17 -2.00 -4.64
N ALA A 353 6.91 -2.66 -5.52
CA ALA A 353 6.63 -4.03 -5.90
C ALA A 353 7.87 -4.90 -5.77
N SER A 354 7.69 -6.13 -5.32
CA SER A 354 8.74 -7.14 -5.31
C SER A 354 8.65 -8.00 -6.57
N THR A 355 9.79 -8.42 -7.11
CA THR A 355 9.81 -9.32 -8.28
C THR A 355 11.10 -10.14 -8.32
N HIS A 356 11.02 -11.29 -8.99
CA HIS A 356 12.17 -12.08 -9.41
C HIS A 356 12.25 -12.25 -10.94
N SER A 357 11.30 -11.67 -11.68
CA SER A 357 11.21 -11.75 -13.14
C SER A 357 12.24 -10.86 -13.83
N ARG A 358 13.03 -11.43 -14.75
CA ARG A 358 13.98 -10.65 -15.56
C ARG A 358 13.26 -9.77 -16.58
N GLU A 359 12.12 -10.24 -17.06
CA GLU A 359 11.29 -9.62 -18.07
C GLU A 359 10.68 -8.32 -17.54
N ILE A 360 10.31 -8.27 -16.25
CA ILE A 360 9.89 -7.03 -15.59
C ILE A 360 11.05 -6.04 -15.51
N LEU A 361 12.26 -6.51 -15.19
CA LEU A 361 13.44 -5.65 -15.06
C LEU A 361 13.87 -5.06 -16.40
N GLU A 362 13.86 -5.88 -17.45
CA GLU A 362 14.13 -5.44 -18.82
C GLU A 362 13.08 -4.41 -19.29
N ALA A 363 11.83 -4.53 -18.83
CA ALA A 363 10.76 -3.57 -19.09
C ALA A 363 10.75 -2.35 -18.15
N PHE A 364 11.59 -2.35 -17.11
CA PHE A 364 11.73 -1.28 -16.13
C PHE A 364 13.18 -0.76 -16.08
N PRO A 365 13.72 -0.24 -17.19
CA PRO A 365 15.06 0.32 -17.20
C PRO A 365 15.08 1.62 -16.38
N ILE A 366 15.67 1.60 -15.18
CA ILE A 366 15.66 2.72 -14.23
C ILE A 366 16.25 4.00 -14.85
N ASP A 367 17.32 3.86 -15.63
CA ASP A 367 18.07 4.99 -16.23
C ASP A 367 17.37 5.66 -17.42
N ILE A 368 16.26 5.10 -17.91
CA ILE A 368 15.51 5.68 -19.04
C ILE A 368 14.40 6.57 -18.48
N PRO A 369 14.42 7.90 -18.68
CA PRO A 369 13.39 8.77 -18.15
C PRO A 369 12.03 8.50 -18.80
N GLU A 370 10.96 8.57 -18.01
CA GLU A 370 9.57 8.46 -18.46
C GLU A 370 8.76 9.60 -17.84
N THR A 371 8.03 10.36 -18.67
CA THR A 371 7.25 11.50 -18.18
C THR A 371 6.25 11.07 -17.09
N GLY A 372 6.28 11.78 -15.96
CA GLY A 372 5.42 11.51 -14.79
C GLY A 372 5.86 10.32 -13.92
N ILE A 373 6.94 9.62 -14.28
CA ILE A 373 7.44 8.46 -13.53
C ILE A 373 8.86 8.75 -13.03
N ARG A 374 9.07 8.52 -11.73
CA ARG A 374 10.38 8.47 -11.07
C ARG A 374 10.63 7.05 -10.61
N LYS A 375 11.64 6.42 -11.21
CA LYS A 375 11.92 4.99 -11.05
C LYS A 375 13.06 4.80 -10.07
N GLY A 376 12.90 3.81 -9.20
CA GLY A 376 13.97 3.33 -8.33
C GLY A 376 13.92 1.81 -8.19
N GLY A 377 14.93 1.26 -7.56
CA GLY A 377 14.93 -0.15 -7.21
C GLY A 377 16.11 -0.51 -6.33
N ASP A 378 15.96 -1.60 -5.59
CA ASP A 378 17.00 -2.13 -4.73
C ASP A 378 17.18 -3.63 -4.98
N ILE A 379 18.44 -4.06 -5.08
CA ILE A 379 18.80 -5.48 -5.19
C ILE A 379 19.18 -5.97 -3.81
N ILE A 380 18.30 -6.76 -3.20
CA ILE A 380 18.51 -7.24 -1.83
C ILE A 380 19.60 -8.32 -1.82
N ARG A 381 20.73 -7.99 -1.18
CA ARG A 381 21.89 -8.87 -1.02
C ARG A 381 22.16 -9.14 0.46
N THR A 382 21.55 -10.20 1.00
CA THR A 382 21.76 -10.62 2.39
C THR A 382 23.01 -11.49 2.59
N ASP A 383 23.63 -11.96 1.51
CA ASP A 383 24.84 -12.80 1.51
C ASP A 383 26.16 -12.04 1.70
N LEU A 384 26.16 -10.72 1.53
CA LEU A 384 27.34 -9.88 1.79
C LEU A 384 27.55 -9.57 3.28
N LEU A 385 26.51 -9.69 4.12
CA LEU A 385 26.61 -9.53 5.57
C LEU A 385 27.30 -10.73 6.24
N LEU A 386 27.08 -11.94 5.71
CA LEU A 386 27.63 -13.19 6.26
C LEU A 386 29.13 -13.42 6.01
N LYS A 387 29.80 -12.56 5.23
CA LYS A 387 31.24 -12.68 4.93
C LYS A 387 32.14 -11.76 5.79
N GLY A 388 31.59 -11.17 6.85
CA GLY A 388 32.29 -10.26 7.76
C GLY A 388 33.06 -10.89 8.92
N THR A 389 33.21 -12.22 9.00
CA THR A 389 34.05 -12.88 10.03
C THR A 389 34.80 -14.07 9.46
N SER A 390 35.86 -13.82 8.70
CA SER A 390 37.02 -14.72 8.57
C SER A 390 38.21 -13.90 8.10
N ASP A 391 39.02 -13.43 9.04
CA ASP A 391 40.49 -13.56 9.04
C ASP A 391 41.04 -13.13 10.42
#